data_AF-A0A397U2Z5-F1
#
_entry.id   AF-A0A397U2Z5-F1
#
_cell.length_a   1.000
_cell.length_b   1.000
_cell.length_c   1.000
_cell.angle_alpha   90.00
_cell.angle_beta   90.00
_cell.angle_gamma   90.00
#
_symmetry.space_group_name_H-M   'P 1'
#
loop_
_entity.id
_entity.type
_entity.pdbx_description
1 polymer ?
#
loop_
_entity_poly.entity_id
_entity_poly.type
_entity_poly.pdbx_seq_one_letter_code
_entity_poly.pdbx_strand_id
1 'polypeptide(L)'
;MSILGSPELDIEHTFVDFESQLYKKIFDANESSINTITLNTFGQAYNTPCLYTDPVTNIQCNGKPVLREYKKIDNTISTIRKFVGCKNYKLGQKGHHYISINQNVNLNYLEQLFQNYIYCPNGINREDQNEIIDKCFTVLPNSSVRNYCSFLHKTNTQIGKGKIINKGNCPVKFYHILPDNLTECPFIVMISTGVHNHPPPPPVKTPQNIMENLQKIVNNEYDLDLTRTLDISHIGHN
;
A
#
# COMPACT_ATOMS: atom_id res chain seq x y z
N MET A 1 2.19 -14.50 -1.31
CA MET A 1 2.46 -13.04 -1.35
C MET A 1 1.44 -12.37 -2.25
N SER A 2 1.04 -11.15 -1.94
CA SER A 2 -0.16 -10.53 -2.48
C SER A 2 0.19 -9.27 -3.30
N ILE A 3 -0.07 -9.29 -4.61
CA ILE A 3 0.40 -8.29 -5.59
C ILE A 3 -0.77 -7.63 -6.30
N LEU A 4 -0.67 -6.33 -6.58
CA LEU A 4 -1.57 -5.66 -7.50
C LEU A 4 -0.78 -4.83 -8.51
N GLY A 5 -1.13 -4.94 -9.79
CA GLY A 5 -1.09 -3.79 -10.70
C GLY A 5 0.23 -3.36 -11.33
N SER A 6 1.34 -4.09 -11.23
CA SER A 6 2.52 -3.81 -12.06
C SER A 6 3.15 -5.09 -12.60
N PRO A 7 3.38 -5.21 -13.94
CA PRO A 7 4.18 -6.28 -14.52
C PRO A 7 5.60 -6.33 -13.93
N GLU A 8 6.12 -5.20 -13.43
CA GLU A 8 7.42 -5.11 -12.76
C GLU A 8 7.49 -5.93 -11.46
N LEU A 9 6.35 -6.38 -10.92
CA LEU A 9 6.31 -7.24 -9.72
C LEU A 9 6.23 -8.73 -10.07
N ASP A 10 6.20 -9.09 -11.36
CA ASP A 10 6.31 -10.48 -11.80
C ASP A 10 7.78 -10.82 -12.02
N ILE A 11 8.47 -11.09 -10.91
CA ILE A 11 9.92 -11.29 -10.91
C ILE A 11 10.32 -12.61 -10.27
N GLU A 12 11.46 -13.10 -10.73
CA GLU A 12 12.19 -14.18 -10.11
C GLU A 12 13.54 -13.69 -9.59
N HIS A 13 13.96 -14.16 -8.42
CA HIS A 13 15.25 -13.74 -7.86
C HIS A 13 15.84 -14.77 -6.89
N THR A 14 17.18 -14.81 -6.80
CA THR A 14 17.94 -15.63 -5.82
C THR A 14 18.53 -14.80 -4.69
N PHE A 15 18.68 -13.49 -4.88
CA PHE A 15 19.11 -12.53 -3.87
C PHE A 15 18.25 -11.26 -3.95
N VAL A 16 18.28 -10.42 -2.93
CA VAL A 16 17.55 -9.14 -2.90
C VAL A 16 18.54 -8.01 -3.14
N ASP A 17 18.33 -7.23 -4.21
CA ASP A 17 19.05 -5.97 -4.43
C ASP A 17 18.28 -4.82 -3.77
N PHE A 18 18.75 -4.39 -2.60
CA PHE A 18 18.17 -3.30 -1.82
C PHE A 18 18.34 -1.93 -2.49
N GLU A 19 19.29 -1.78 -3.42
CA GLU A 19 19.50 -0.54 -4.15
C GLU A 19 18.68 -0.43 -5.43
N SER A 20 18.05 -1.53 -5.85
CA SER A 20 17.21 -1.58 -7.02
C SER A 20 16.05 -0.59 -6.94
N GLN A 21 15.72 0.00 -8.09
CA GLN A 21 14.56 0.91 -8.19
C GLN A 21 13.25 0.20 -7.82
N LEU A 22 13.14 -1.10 -8.11
CA LEU A 22 11.95 -1.88 -7.77
C LEU A 22 11.79 -2.03 -6.25
N TYR A 23 12.87 -2.34 -5.53
CA TYR A 23 12.83 -2.44 -4.07
C TYR A 23 12.44 -1.10 -3.43
N LYS A 24 13.03 0.00 -3.91
CA LYS A 24 12.67 1.37 -3.47
C LYS A 24 11.19 1.68 -3.71
N LYS A 25 10.65 1.39 -4.90
CA LYS A 25 9.22 1.55 -5.21
C LYS A 25 8.31 0.71 -4.29
N ILE A 26 8.68 -0.53 -3.97
CA ILE A 26 7.91 -1.39 -3.04
C ILE A 26 7.93 -0.82 -1.63
N PHE A 27 9.08 -0.29 -1.21
CA PHE A 27 9.24 0.36 0.09
C PHE A 27 8.39 1.62 0.21
N ASP A 28 8.49 2.51 -0.78
CA ASP A 28 7.80 3.80 -0.83
C ASP A 28 6.29 3.64 -1.12
N ALA A 29 5.84 2.48 -1.62
CA ALA A 29 4.45 2.21 -1.93
C ALA A 29 3.49 2.38 -0.74
N ASN A 30 4.00 2.38 0.49
CA ASN A 30 3.22 2.59 1.71
C ASN A 30 3.20 4.05 2.18
N GLU A 31 3.94 4.96 1.55
CA GLU A 31 3.95 6.38 1.89
C GLU A 31 2.75 7.12 1.28
N SER A 32 2.12 7.97 2.10
CA SER A 32 0.94 8.72 1.67
C SER A 32 1.35 10.03 1.00
N SER A 33 1.28 10.08 -0.33
CA SER A 33 1.43 11.32 -1.10
C SER A 33 0.19 12.23 -1.00
N ILE A 34 0.33 13.51 -1.37
CA ILE A 34 -0.81 14.44 -1.48
C ILE A 34 -1.88 13.95 -2.48
N ASN A 35 -1.45 13.27 -3.55
CA ASN A 35 -2.36 12.67 -4.52
C ASN A 35 -3.10 11.47 -3.92
N THR A 36 -2.42 10.67 -3.11
CA THR A 36 -3.02 9.56 -2.35
C THR A 36 -4.07 10.08 -1.36
N ILE A 37 -3.78 11.15 -0.62
CA ILE A 37 -4.73 11.80 0.29
C ILE A 37 -5.95 12.33 -0.49
N THR A 38 -5.72 12.93 -1.65
CA THR A 38 -6.77 13.47 -2.51
C THR A 38 -7.68 12.35 -3.04
N LEU A 39 -7.10 11.26 -3.52
CA LEU A 39 -7.84 10.10 -4.02
C LEU A 39 -8.64 9.43 -2.89
N ASN A 40 -8.04 9.29 -1.70
CA ASN A 40 -8.72 8.76 -0.52
C ASN A 40 -9.89 9.65 -0.08
N THR A 41 -9.75 10.98 -0.18
CA THR A 41 -10.84 11.93 0.08
C THR A 41 -12.00 11.72 -0.89
N PHE A 42 -11.71 11.53 -2.19
CA PHE A 42 -12.70 11.18 -3.20
C PHE A 42 -13.42 9.87 -2.87
N GLY A 43 -12.69 8.78 -2.57
CA GLY A 43 -13.32 7.52 -2.22
C GLY A 43 -14.10 7.55 -0.90
N GLN A 44 -13.62 8.30 0.10
CA GLN A 44 -14.32 8.49 1.38
C GLN A 44 -15.67 9.17 1.18
N ALA A 45 -15.76 10.13 0.27
CA ALA A 45 -17.02 10.78 -0.08
C ALA A 45 -18.08 9.79 -0.58
N TYR A 46 -17.69 8.76 -1.35
CA TYR A 46 -18.62 7.74 -1.83
C TYR A 46 -18.92 6.66 -0.78
N ASN A 47 -17.97 6.35 0.10
CA ASN A 47 -18.16 5.35 1.16
C ASN A 47 -18.95 5.90 2.35
N THR A 48 -19.07 7.22 2.48
CA THR A 48 -19.82 7.85 3.57
C THR A 48 -21.27 8.08 3.12
N PRO A 49 -22.26 7.35 3.66
CA PRO A 49 -23.66 7.53 3.27
C PRO A 49 -24.19 8.90 3.67
N CYS A 50 -25.20 9.38 2.95
CA CYS A 50 -25.93 10.59 3.34
C CYS A 50 -26.84 10.28 4.53
N LEU A 51 -26.72 11.04 5.63
CA LEU A 51 -27.48 10.78 6.86
C LEU A 51 -28.88 11.41 6.86
N TYR A 52 -29.23 12.19 5.84
CA TYR A 52 -30.55 12.78 5.72
C TYR A 52 -31.60 11.68 5.57
N THR A 53 -32.66 11.76 6.38
CA THR A 53 -33.85 10.92 6.24
C THR A 53 -35.02 11.84 5.94
N ASP A 54 -35.78 11.52 4.89
CA ASP A 54 -36.95 12.30 4.52
C ASP A 54 -38.02 12.17 5.64
N PRO A 55 -38.50 13.30 6.20
CA PRO A 55 -39.36 13.27 7.38
C PRO A 55 -40.78 12.76 7.10
N VAL A 56 -41.20 12.69 5.82
CA VAL A 56 -42.53 12.25 5.42
C VAL A 56 -42.52 10.75 5.08
N THR A 57 -41.53 10.32 4.31
CA THR A 57 -41.43 8.94 3.82
C THR A 57 -40.57 8.03 4.72
N ASN A 58 -39.79 8.61 5.62
CA ASN A 58 -38.79 7.93 6.45
C ASN A 58 -37.71 7.17 5.64
N ILE A 59 -37.48 7.58 4.39
CA ILE A 59 -36.49 6.99 3.51
C ILE A 59 -35.16 7.75 3.63
N GLN A 60 -34.06 7.03 3.84
CA GLN A 60 -32.73 7.61 3.86
C GLN A 60 -32.31 8.09 2.46
N CYS A 61 -31.67 9.25 2.41
CA CYS A 61 -31.18 9.86 1.20
C CYS A 61 -30.11 8.99 0.53
N ASN A 62 -30.34 8.67 -0.74
CA ASN A 62 -29.40 7.96 -1.61
C ASN A 62 -28.57 8.91 -2.51
N GLY A 63 -28.54 10.21 -2.17
CA GLY A 63 -27.87 11.22 -2.99
C GLY A 63 -26.37 11.00 -3.07
N LYS A 64 -25.85 10.97 -4.30
CA LYS A 64 -24.41 10.83 -4.58
C LYS A 64 -23.63 12.07 -4.10
N PRO A 65 -22.36 11.91 -3.69
CA PRO A 65 -21.49 13.03 -3.36
C PRO A 65 -21.18 13.85 -4.62
N VAL A 66 -21.16 15.16 -4.46
CA VAL A 66 -20.77 16.13 -5.50
C VAL A 66 -19.94 17.24 -4.87
N LEU A 67 -18.98 17.77 -5.62
CA LEU A 67 -18.24 18.94 -5.19
C LEU A 67 -19.15 20.18 -5.28
N ARG A 68 -19.22 20.96 -4.20
CA ARG A 68 -20.00 22.20 -4.11
C ARG A 68 -19.14 23.33 -3.58
N GLU A 69 -19.61 24.55 -3.81
CA GLU A 69 -18.93 25.79 -3.42
C GLU A 69 -19.81 26.61 -2.49
N TYR A 70 -19.17 27.32 -1.57
CA TYR A 70 -19.81 28.36 -0.79
C TYR A 70 -18.87 29.57 -0.62
N LYS A 71 -19.48 30.74 -0.53
CA LYS A 71 -18.77 31.99 -0.29
C LYS A 71 -18.53 32.12 1.21
N LYS A 72 -17.26 32.18 1.62
CA LYS A 72 -16.86 32.55 2.98
C LYS A 72 -16.44 34.01 2.98
N ILE A 73 -17.08 34.81 3.82
CA ILE A 73 -16.74 36.22 4.01
C ILE A 73 -16.00 36.33 5.34
N ASP A 74 -14.71 36.64 5.27
CA ASP A 74 -13.89 36.94 6.45
C ASP A 74 -13.52 38.43 6.40
N ASN A 75 -14.05 39.23 7.34
CA ASN A 75 -13.96 40.70 7.42
C ASN A 75 -14.36 41.41 6.11
N THR A 76 -13.43 41.54 5.16
CA THR A 76 -13.58 42.24 3.87
C THR A 76 -13.23 41.36 2.66
N ILE A 77 -12.70 40.15 2.86
CA ILE A 77 -12.27 39.26 1.78
C ILE A 77 -13.30 38.15 1.62
N SER A 78 -13.84 38.05 0.41
CA SER A 78 -14.66 36.91 0.00
C SER A 78 -13.76 35.82 -0.59
N THR A 79 -13.73 34.66 0.05
CA THR A 79 -13.09 33.46 -0.51
C THR A 79 -14.15 32.42 -0.89
N ILE A 80 -13.97 31.77 -2.04
CA ILE A 80 -14.79 30.61 -2.41
C ILE A 80 -14.15 29.39 -1.76
N ARG A 81 -14.92 28.65 -0.98
CA ARG A 81 -14.49 27.37 -0.39
C ARG A 81 -15.26 26.22 -1.02
N LYS A 82 -14.56 25.12 -1.24
CA LYS A 82 -15.14 23.86 -1.76
C LYS A 82 -15.40 22.89 -0.63
N PHE A 83 -16.42 22.07 -0.79
CA PHE A 83 -16.77 20.97 0.10
C PHE A 83 -17.45 19.86 -0.69
N VAL A 84 -17.47 18.65 -0.15
CA VAL A 84 -18.28 17.57 -0.72
C VAL A 84 -19.67 17.62 -0.11
N GLY A 85 -20.69 17.76 -0.95
CA GLY A 85 -22.09 17.81 -0.55
C GLY A 85 -22.94 16.72 -1.20
N CYS A 86 -24.19 16.59 -0.75
CA CYS A 86 -25.17 15.71 -1.36
C CYS A 86 -25.74 16.31 -2.67
N LYS A 87 -25.85 15.52 -3.75
CA LYS A 87 -26.52 15.94 -4.99
C LYS A 87 -28.00 16.30 -4.77
N ASN A 88 -28.68 15.53 -3.92
CA ASN A 88 -30.12 15.68 -3.65
C ASN A 88 -30.46 16.73 -2.57
N TYR A 89 -29.48 17.49 -2.09
CA TYR A 89 -29.72 18.53 -1.08
C TYR A 89 -30.67 19.61 -1.61
N LYS A 90 -31.66 19.99 -0.79
CA LYS A 90 -32.54 21.14 -1.01
C LYS A 90 -32.40 22.14 0.15
N LEU A 91 -32.64 23.41 -0.14
CA LEU A 91 -32.53 24.49 0.84
C LEU A 91 -33.44 24.21 2.05
N GLY A 92 -32.88 24.35 3.27
CA GLY A 92 -33.60 24.14 4.53
C GLY A 92 -33.54 22.71 5.07
N GLN A 93 -33.08 21.73 4.28
CA GLN A 93 -32.90 20.35 4.76
C GLN A 93 -31.61 20.21 5.56
N LYS A 94 -31.71 19.78 6.82
CA LYS A 94 -30.55 19.50 7.69
C LYS A 94 -30.18 18.02 7.68
N GLY A 95 -28.90 17.70 7.83
CA GLY A 95 -28.42 16.31 7.94
C GLY A 95 -27.99 15.66 6.63
N HIS A 96 -28.03 16.39 5.50
CA HIS A 96 -27.42 15.91 4.26
C HIS A 96 -25.91 15.78 4.39
N HIS A 97 -25.34 14.92 3.54
CA HIS A 97 -23.90 14.70 3.39
C HIS A 97 -23.13 16.02 3.27
N TYR A 98 -22.17 16.21 4.16
CA TYR A 98 -21.25 17.35 4.18
C TYR A 98 -19.87 16.85 4.65
N ILE A 99 -18.86 16.95 3.79
CA ILE A 99 -17.46 16.66 4.15
C ILE A 99 -16.62 17.90 3.84
N SER A 100 -15.98 18.43 4.88
CA SER A 100 -15.00 19.50 4.76
C SER A 100 -13.73 18.99 4.07
N ILE A 101 -13.20 19.74 3.12
CA ILE A 101 -11.95 19.39 2.44
C ILE A 101 -10.76 19.90 3.26
N ASN A 102 -9.82 19.02 3.57
CA ASN A 102 -8.59 19.35 4.29
C ASN A 102 -7.65 20.18 3.39
N GLN A 103 -6.78 21.00 4.00
CA GLN A 103 -5.73 21.76 3.31
C GLN A 103 -4.73 20.87 2.57
N ASN A 104 -4.52 19.64 3.04
CA ASN A 104 -3.60 18.66 2.43
C ASN A 104 -4.22 17.89 1.25
N VAL A 105 -5.24 18.47 0.61
CA VAL A 105 -5.92 17.91 -0.57
C VAL A 105 -5.64 18.81 -1.75
N ASN A 106 -5.19 18.22 -2.86
CA ASN A 106 -5.06 18.93 -4.13
C ASN A 106 -6.46 19.17 -4.71
N LEU A 107 -6.95 20.40 -4.60
CA LEU A 107 -8.30 20.77 -5.05
C LEU A 107 -8.52 20.60 -6.55
N ASN A 108 -7.55 20.99 -7.38
CA ASN A 108 -7.65 20.85 -8.84
C ASN A 108 -7.73 19.37 -9.22
N TYR A 109 -6.93 18.53 -8.56
CA TYR A 109 -7.00 17.09 -8.80
C TYR A 109 -8.34 16.52 -8.32
N LEU A 110 -8.83 16.91 -7.13
CA LEU A 110 -10.13 16.47 -6.63
C LEU A 110 -11.28 16.83 -7.58
N GLU A 111 -11.25 18.01 -8.18
CA GLU A 111 -12.21 18.45 -9.19
C GLU A 111 -12.23 17.52 -10.41
N GLN A 112 -11.04 17.21 -10.94
CA GLN A 112 -10.92 16.26 -12.05
C GLN A 112 -11.47 14.88 -11.68
N LEU A 113 -11.27 14.42 -10.44
CA LEU A 113 -11.83 13.14 -9.96
C LEU A 113 -13.37 13.15 -9.99
N PHE A 114 -14.00 14.21 -9.50
CA PHE A 114 -15.47 14.32 -9.51
C PHE A 114 -16.08 14.55 -10.90
N GLN A 115 -15.31 15.12 -11.84
CA GLN A 115 -15.79 15.41 -13.20
C GLN A 115 -15.61 14.23 -14.16
N ASN A 116 -14.46 13.56 -14.09
CA ASN A 116 -14.01 12.66 -15.16
C ASN A 116 -14.03 11.18 -14.77
N TYR A 117 -14.25 10.86 -13.49
CA TYR A 117 -14.15 9.48 -12.99
C TYR A 117 -15.42 8.99 -12.31
N ILE A 118 -15.69 7.70 -12.47
CA ILE A 118 -16.76 6.98 -11.79
C ILE A 118 -16.17 6.19 -10.62
N TYR A 119 -16.74 6.34 -9.43
CA TYR A 119 -16.35 5.53 -8.28
C TYR A 119 -16.98 4.13 -8.34
N CYS A 120 -16.15 3.10 -8.22
CA CYS A 120 -16.53 1.69 -8.21
C CYS A 120 -16.41 1.12 -6.78
N PRO A 121 -17.52 1.01 -6.02
CA PRO A 121 -17.49 0.55 -4.62
C PRO A 121 -17.04 -0.90 -4.47
N ASN A 122 -17.28 -1.73 -5.50
CA ASN A 122 -16.89 -3.14 -5.51
C ASN A 122 -15.43 -3.35 -5.96
N GLY A 123 -14.71 -2.27 -6.24
CA GLY A 123 -13.35 -2.28 -6.76
C GLY A 123 -13.26 -2.28 -8.28
N ILE A 124 -12.02 -2.28 -8.78
CA ILE A 124 -11.68 -2.38 -10.21
C ILE A 124 -11.26 -3.82 -10.50
N ASN A 125 -11.76 -4.40 -11.59
CA ASN A 125 -11.44 -5.77 -11.99
C ASN A 125 -10.15 -5.84 -12.82
N ARG A 126 -9.53 -7.02 -12.82
CA ARG A 126 -8.28 -7.28 -13.55
C ARG A 126 -8.48 -7.33 -15.07
N GLU A 127 -9.69 -7.57 -15.56
CA GLU A 127 -9.95 -7.60 -17.02
C GLU A 127 -9.84 -6.21 -17.66
N ASP A 128 -9.92 -5.15 -16.84
CA ASP A 128 -9.69 -3.76 -17.24
C ASP A 128 -8.19 -3.38 -17.28
N GLN A 129 -7.27 -4.38 -17.27
CA GLN A 129 -5.81 -4.20 -17.19
C GLN A 129 -5.23 -3.31 -18.30
N ASN A 130 -5.87 -3.26 -19.48
CA ASN A 130 -5.46 -2.40 -20.58
C ASN A 130 -5.76 -0.91 -20.35
N GLU A 131 -6.42 -0.56 -19.23
CA GLU A 131 -6.79 0.81 -18.87
C GLU A 131 -6.20 1.30 -17.54
N ILE A 132 -5.35 0.50 -16.86
CA ILE A 132 -4.77 0.89 -15.58
C ILE A 132 -3.70 1.96 -15.81
N ILE A 133 -3.98 3.18 -15.34
CA ILE A 133 -3.05 4.32 -15.46
C ILE A 133 -2.00 4.28 -14.35
N ASP A 134 -2.40 3.91 -13.13
CA ASP A 134 -1.51 3.94 -11.97
C ASP A 134 -0.89 2.58 -11.69
N LYS A 135 0.44 2.49 -11.84
CA LYS A 135 1.22 1.33 -11.39
C LYS A 135 1.17 1.25 -9.87
N CYS A 136 0.84 0.06 -9.35
CA CYS A 136 0.86 -0.21 -7.92
C CYS A 136 2.06 -1.09 -7.57
N PHE A 137 2.76 -0.72 -6.49
CA PHE A 137 3.89 -1.46 -5.94
C PHE A 137 3.61 -2.04 -4.55
N THR A 138 2.34 -2.06 -4.13
CA THR A 138 1.93 -2.62 -2.84
C THR A 138 2.15 -4.13 -2.83
N VAL A 139 3.00 -4.55 -1.89
CA VAL A 139 3.27 -5.95 -1.57
C VAL A 139 2.83 -6.21 -0.15
N LEU A 140 2.08 -7.29 0.06
CA LEU A 140 1.70 -7.75 1.40
C LEU A 140 2.29 -9.12 1.74
N PRO A 141 2.61 -9.38 3.02
CA PRO A 141 3.04 -10.70 3.47
C PRO A 141 1.97 -11.75 3.21
N ASN A 142 2.39 -13.01 3.08
CA ASN A 142 1.47 -14.12 2.77
C ASN A 142 0.41 -14.36 3.85
N SER A 143 0.67 -13.94 5.08
CA SER A 143 -0.28 -13.99 6.21
C SER A 143 -1.36 -12.91 6.15
N SER A 144 -1.29 -11.98 5.19
CA SER A 144 -2.29 -10.92 5.06
C SER A 144 -3.65 -11.48 4.65
N VAL A 145 -4.67 -11.15 5.42
CA VAL A 145 -6.08 -11.48 5.11
C VAL A 145 -6.75 -10.43 4.20
N ARG A 146 -6.00 -9.44 3.70
CA ARG A 146 -6.55 -8.38 2.86
C ARG A 146 -6.78 -8.88 1.44
N ASN A 147 -8.03 -8.78 0.99
CA ASN A 147 -8.43 -9.09 -0.39
C ASN A 147 -8.32 -7.87 -1.33
N TYR A 148 -8.17 -6.67 -0.77
CA TYR A 148 -8.13 -5.42 -1.52
C TYR A 148 -6.98 -4.53 -1.06
N CYS A 149 -6.42 -3.78 -2.01
CA CYS A 149 -5.41 -2.79 -1.73
C CYS A 149 -5.97 -1.71 -0.80
N SER A 150 -5.11 -1.17 0.05
CA SER A 150 -5.46 -0.08 0.96
C SER A 150 -5.53 1.27 0.25
N PHE A 151 -4.88 1.38 -0.90
CA PHE A 151 -4.95 2.52 -1.78
C PHE A 151 -6.02 2.31 -2.84
N LEU A 152 -6.61 3.42 -3.28
CA LEU A 152 -7.47 3.42 -4.43
C LEU A 152 -6.62 3.41 -5.70
N HIS A 153 -7.15 2.75 -6.72
CA HIS A 153 -6.56 2.64 -8.03
C HIS A 153 -7.43 3.35 -9.04
N LYS A 154 -6.82 3.77 -10.13
CA LYS A 154 -7.45 4.52 -11.20
C LYS A 154 -7.22 3.80 -12.53
N THR A 155 -8.30 3.64 -13.29
CA THR A 155 -8.27 3.32 -14.72
C THR A 155 -8.51 4.58 -15.54
N ASN A 156 -8.67 4.46 -16.86
CA ASN A 156 -9.05 5.58 -17.73
C ASN A 156 -10.31 6.31 -17.27
N THR A 157 -11.30 5.58 -16.74
CA THR A 157 -12.63 6.14 -16.42
C THR A 157 -13.11 5.83 -15.00
N GLN A 158 -12.46 4.92 -14.28
CA GLN A 158 -12.96 4.41 -13.00
C GLN A 158 -11.94 4.56 -11.88
N ILE A 159 -12.44 4.67 -10.66
CA ILE A 159 -11.64 4.67 -9.43
C ILE A 159 -12.26 3.68 -8.45
N GLY A 160 -11.44 2.82 -7.87
CA GLY A 160 -11.91 1.83 -6.91
C GLY A 160 -10.77 1.13 -6.21
N LYS A 161 -11.10 0.26 -5.25
CA LYS A 161 -10.09 -0.60 -4.62
C LYS A 161 -9.62 -1.65 -5.63
N GLY A 162 -8.32 -1.89 -5.67
CA GLY A 162 -7.79 -2.97 -6.48
C GLY A 162 -7.92 -4.29 -5.72
N LYS A 163 -8.27 -5.37 -6.43
CA LYS A 163 -8.21 -6.75 -5.89
C LYS A 163 -6.78 -7.28 -5.79
N ILE A 164 -6.40 -7.69 -4.60
CA ILE A 164 -5.09 -8.27 -4.31
C ILE A 164 -4.99 -9.69 -4.88
N ILE A 165 -3.87 -10.01 -5.54
CA ILE A 165 -3.62 -11.33 -6.13
C ILE A 165 -2.60 -12.10 -5.31
N ASN A 166 -2.99 -13.26 -4.79
CA ASN A 166 -2.05 -14.17 -4.16
C ASN A 166 -1.20 -14.89 -5.24
N LYS A 167 0.13 -14.74 -5.19
CA LYS A 167 1.12 -15.43 -6.03
C LYS A 167 1.31 -16.91 -5.67
N GLY A 168 0.65 -17.41 -4.62
CA GLY A 168 0.77 -18.79 -4.18
C GLY A 168 2.05 -19.04 -3.39
N ASN A 169 2.53 -20.29 -3.46
CA ASN A 169 3.67 -20.76 -2.68
C ASN A 169 5.00 -20.34 -3.32
N CYS A 170 5.95 -19.98 -2.47
CA CYS A 170 7.34 -19.77 -2.86
C CYS A 170 8.04 -21.14 -2.97
N PRO A 171 8.77 -21.43 -4.06
CA PRO A 171 9.46 -22.71 -4.22
C PRO A 171 10.78 -22.79 -3.43
N VAL A 172 11.25 -21.68 -2.85
CA VAL A 172 12.48 -21.63 -2.05
C VAL A 172 12.34 -22.46 -0.78
N LYS A 173 13.38 -23.24 -0.47
CA LYS A 173 13.50 -24.04 0.74
C LYS A 173 14.68 -23.56 1.58
N PHE A 174 14.47 -23.50 2.88
CA PHE A 174 15.50 -23.18 3.86
C PHE A 174 15.85 -24.44 4.68
N TYR A 175 17.13 -24.74 4.77
CA TYR A 175 17.69 -25.76 5.66
C TYR A 175 18.48 -25.07 6.76
N HIS A 176 18.34 -25.59 7.98
CA HIS A 176 19.10 -25.13 9.15
C HIS A 176 19.90 -26.32 9.66
N ILE A 177 21.21 -26.16 9.77
CA ILE A 177 22.10 -27.15 10.37
C ILE A 177 22.54 -26.56 11.70
N LEU A 178 22.10 -27.21 12.78
CA LEU A 178 22.47 -26.86 14.15
C LEU A 178 23.58 -27.82 14.61
N PRO A 179 24.70 -27.32 15.16
CA PRO A 179 25.68 -28.18 15.78
C PRO A 179 25.14 -28.72 17.12
N ASP A 180 25.56 -29.93 17.48
CA ASP A 180 25.11 -30.58 18.73
C ASP A 180 25.54 -29.81 19.99
N ASN A 181 26.65 -29.08 19.92
CA ASN A 181 27.18 -28.26 21.01
C ASN A 181 27.45 -26.82 20.54
N LEU A 182 26.55 -25.90 20.90
CA LEU A 182 26.66 -24.47 20.59
C LEU A 182 27.74 -23.74 21.41
N THR A 183 28.25 -24.33 22.48
CA THR A 183 29.36 -23.77 23.27
C THR A 183 30.70 -24.00 22.58
N GLU A 184 30.87 -25.15 21.92
CA GLU A 184 32.08 -25.48 21.15
C GLU A 184 32.01 -24.99 19.70
N CYS A 185 30.81 -24.99 19.10
CA CYS A 185 30.56 -24.46 17.77
C CYS A 185 29.38 -23.48 17.82
N PRO A 186 29.60 -22.18 18.05
CA PRO A 186 28.51 -21.21 18.21
C PRO A 186 27.84 -20.81 16.89
N PHE A 187 28.07 -21.52 15.80
CA PHE A 187 27.60 -21.16 14.47
C PHE A 187 26.47 -22.09 14.00
N ILE A 188 25.41 -21.49 13.47
CA ILE A 188 24.32 -22.19 12.79
C ILE A 188 24.48 -21.95 11.29
N VAL A 189 24.41 -23.01 10.49
CA VAL A 189 24.46 -22.88 9.02
C VAL A 189 23.04 -22.82 8.48
N MET A 190 22.74 -21.77 7.71
CA MET A 190 21.49 -21.64 6.97
C MET A 190 21.75 -21.77 5.47
N ILE A 191 21.03 -22.68 4.82
CA ILE A 191 21.14 -22.92 3.38
C ILE A 191 19.79 -22.57 2.75
N SER A 192 19.78 -21.64 1.80
CA SER A 192 18.61 -21.34 0.96
C SER A 192 18.81 -21.96 -0.42
N THR A 193 17.81 -22.71 -0.91
CA THR A 193 17.83 -23.33 -2.23
C THR A 193 16.56 -22.99 -3.02
N GLY A 194 16.71 -22.76 -4.32
CA GLY A 194 15.62 -22.41 -5.22
C GLY A 194 15.65 -20.94 -5.66
N VAL A 195 14.60 -20.52 -6.38
CA VAL A 195 14.44 -19.16 -6.91
C VAL A 195 13.11 -18.61 -6.43
N HIS A 196 13.10 -17.43 -5.80
CA HIS A 196 11.84 -16.79 -5.41
C HIS A 196 11.03 -16.43 -6.65
N ASN A 197 9.71 -16.63 -6.61
CA ASN A 197 8.75 -16.30 -7.68
C ASN A 197 7.83 -15.13 -7.28
N HIS A 198 8.32 -14.29 -6.39
CA HIS A 198 7.62 -13.13 -5.86
C HIS A 198 8.66 -12.04 -5.53
N PRO A 199 8.26 -10.76 -5.50
CA PRO A 199 9.14 -9.71 -5.04
C PRO A 199 9.62 -9.92 -3.58
N PRO A 200 10.64 -9.19 -3.13
CA PRO A 200 10.97 -9.11 -1.72
C PRO A 200 9.76 -8.55 -0.94
N PRO A 201 9.38 -9.14 0.21
CA PRO A 201 8.38 -8.54 1.08
C PRO A 201 8.89 -7.18 1.59
N PRO A 202 8.01 -6.20 1.86
CA PRO A 202 8.43 -4.96 2.49
C PRO A 202 9.05 -5.30 3.85
N PRO A 203 10.10 -4.57 4.28
CA PRO A 203 10.72 -4.79 5.57
C PRO A 203 9.66 -4.59 6.66
N VAL A 204 9.35 -5.66 7.38
CA VAL A 204 8.57 -5.57 8.61
C VAL A 204 9.51 -4.96 9.65
N LYS A 205 9.04 -3.99 10.44
CA LYS A 205 9.82 -3.53 11.59
C LYS A 205 10.20 -4.75 12.42
N THR A 206 11.50 -5.08 12.48
CA THR A 206 12.01 -6.14 13.34
C THR A 206 11.51 -5.86 14.75
N PRO A 207 10.83 -6.82 15.42
CA PRO A 207 10.39 -6.64 16.79
C PRO A 207 11.54 -6.12 17.66
N GLN A 208 11.27 -5.11 18.49
CA GLN A 208 12.33 -4.36 19.17
C GLN A 208 13.23 -5.25 20.03
N ASN A 209 12.66 -6.29 20.64
CA ASN A 209 13.39 -7.30 21.41
C ASN A 209 14.41 -8.08 20.57
N ILE A 210 14.11 -8.37 19.30
CA ILE A 210 15.04 -9.05 18.39
C ILE A 210 16.18 -8.08 18.00
N MET A 211 15.87 -6.81 17.75
CA MET A 211 16.87 -5.80 17.41
C MET A 211 17.84 -5.53 18.57
N GLU A 212 17.31 -5.42 19.80
CA GLU A 212 18.12 -5.26 21.02
C GLU A 212 19.03 -6.48 21.26
N ASN A 213 18.55 -7.69 20.97
CA ASN A 213 19.36 -8.90 21.08
C ASN A 213 20.45 -8.98 20.00
N LEU A 214 20.12 -8.65 18.74
CA LEU A 214 21.11 -8.58 17.65
C LEU A 214 22.17 -7.52 17.93
N GLN A 215 21.78 -6.34 18.43
CA GLN A 215 22.73 -5.29 18.83
C GLN A 215 23.64 -5.76 19.96
N LYS A 216 23.13 -6.48 20.96
CA LYS A 216 23.97 -7.08 22.01
C LYS A 216 24.96 -8.10 21.45
N ILE A 217 24.57 -8.91 20.47
CA ILE A 217 25.45 -9.89 19.83
C ILE A 217 26.54 -9.17 19.04
N VAL A 218 26.18 -8.23 18.16
CA VAL A 218 27.15 -7.45 17.35
C VAL A 218 28.10 -6.64 18.22
N ASN A 219 27.60 -6.02 19.31
CA ASN A 219 28.45 -5.26 20.23
C ASN A 219 29.34 -6.15 21.11
N ASN A 220 29.01 -7.44 21.24
CA ASN A 220 29.85 -8.44 21.89
C ASN A 220 30.88 -9.06 20.93
N GLU A 221 30.71 -8.95 19.61
CA GLU A 221 31.61 -9.46 18.56
C GLU A 221 32.75 -8.47 18.22
N TYR A 222 33.42 -7.91 19.21
CA TYR A 222 34.71 -7.23 18.98
C TYR A 222 35.90 -8.19 18.71
N ASP A 223 35.64 -9.50 18.51
CA ASP A 223 36.69 -10.53 18.48
C ASP A 223 36.57 -11.57 17.35
N LEU A 224 35.67 -11.41 16.36
CA LEU A 224 35.57 -12.34 15.23
C LEU A 224 35.70 -11.61 13.89
N ASP A 225 36.89 -11.76 13.31
CA ASP A 225 37.35 -11.33 11.99
C ASP A 225 36.45 -11.90 10.86
N LEU A 226 35.34 -11.22 10.59
CA LEU A 226 34.36 -11.55 9.53
C LEU A 226 34.81 -11.03 8.15
N THR A 227 36.03 -11.33 7.72
CA THR A 227 36.38 -11.37 6.28
C THR A 227 37.67 -12.16 6.08
N ARG A 228 37.57 -13.48 5.97
CA ARG A 228 38.62 -14.26 5.31
C ARG A 228 38.04 -15.03 4.14
N THR A 229 38.12 -14.38 2.98
CA THR A 229 38.07 -14.98 1.66
C THR A 229 38.98 -16.21 1.64
N LEU A 230 38.41 -17.40 1.63
CA LEU A 230 39.15 -18.62 1.31
C LEU A 230 38.94 -18.88 -0.18
N ASP A 231 39.92 -18.42 -0.95
CA ASP A 231 40.31 -19.04 -2.21
C ASP A 231 40.38 -20.56 -2.02
N ILE A 232 39.50 -21.29 -2.69
CA ILE A 232 39.66 -22.73 -2.87
C ILE A 232 40.10 -22.93 -4.33
N SER A 233 41.41 -22.75 -4.55
CA SER A 233 42.10 -23.32 -5.70
C SER A 233 43.35 -24.05 -5.24
N HIS A 234 43.17 -25.14 -4.47
CA HIS A 234 44.01 -26.33 -4.53
C HIS A 234 43.53 -27.39 -3.52
N ILE A 235 42.76 -28.37 -4.01
CA ILE A 235 42.94 -29.77 -3.63
C ILE A 235 42.77 -30.58 -4.93
N GLY A 236 43.89 -31.05 -5.48
CA GLY A 236 43.89 -32.09 -6.49
C GLY A 236 43.55 -33.44 -5.86
N HIS A 237 43.03 -34.35 -6.67
CA HIS A 237 43.15 -35.78 -6.42
C HIS A 237 43.29 -36.55 -7.74
N ASN A 238 44.36 -37.33 -7.75
CA ASN A 238 44.72 -38.50 -8.57
C ASN A 238 45.16 -38.28 -10.01
#